data_AF-A0A5C8BAI9-F1
#
_entry.id   AF-A0A5C8BAI9-F1
#
_cell.length_a   1.000
_cell.length_b   1.000
_cell.length_c   1.000
_cell.angle_alpha   90.00
_cell.angle_beta   90.00
_cell.angle_gamma   90.00
#
_symmetry.space_group_name_H-M   'P 1'
#
loop_
_entity.id
_entity.type
_entity.pdbx_description
1 polymer ?
#
loop_
_entity_poly.entity_id
_entity_poly.type
_entity_poly.pdbx_seq_one_letter_code
_entity_poly.pdbx_strand_id
1 'polypeptide(L)'
;QDIRNMGGLWKYMPITWITTMIGSLSLIAFPFFAGFYSKDSIIEAVMATHLPSSGFAQFAVLAGVFVTAFYSFRMYFLVFHGKENFGHAHHGHDAHHDDHHHGLAPGEKPHESPAVVWVPLALLAVPSLLIGLYTIEPMLFGEFFKGVIFVDHHAHPAMEELAHEFHGWQAMAIHALQTKPFWLALAGVATSYYFYMVKPAIPAAIKQKAGVLYNILDNKYYMDRFNEIVFAGGARLLGGGLWNVGDKGLIDGLVVNGSAKLVGLFSKVVRLFQTGFIYHYAFVMILGVLGFLLYFMPLPFSK
;
A
#
# COMPACT_ATOMS: atom_id res chain seq x y z
N GLN A 1 15.23 1.95 0.10
CA GLN A 1 16.64 1.90 0.54
C GLN A 1 17.08 0.45 0.62
N ASP A 2 18.32 0.14 0.26
CA ASP A 2 18.84 -1.22 0.24
C ASP A 2 19.54 -1.57 1.56
N ILE A 3 18.98 -2.52 2.31
CA ILE A 3 19.54 -2.98 3.59
C ILE A 3 20.90 -3.68 3.42
N ARG A 4 21.27 -4.09 2.20
CA ARG A 4 22.57 -4.72 1.91
C ARG A 4 23.73 -3.74 1.99
N ASN A 5 23.45 -2.44 1.83
CA ASN A 5 24.42 -1.35 1.91
C ASN A 5 24.51 -0.76 3.33
N MET A 6 23.99 -1.48 4.34
CA MET A 6 24.04 -1.12 5.75
C MET A 6 24.98 -2.08 6.48
N GLY A 7 24.85 -2.17 7.81
CA GLY A 7 25.62 -3.08 8.65
C GLY A 7 26.45 -2.32 9.68
N GLY A 8 26.64 -2.92 10.85
CA GLY A 8 27.44 -2.34 11.94
C GLY A 8 26.86 -1.08 12.59
N LEU A 9 25.61 -0.70 12.28
CA LEU A 9 25.00 0.54 12.76
C LEU A 9 24.78 0.59 14.29
N TRP A 10 24.82 -0.55 14.98
CA TRP A 10 24.68 -0.61 16.44
C TRP A 10 25.72 0.25 17.19
N LYS A 11 26.90 0.45 16.60
CA LYS A 11 27.97 1.28 17.17
C LYS A 11 27.66 2.77 17.14
N TYR A 12 26.81 3.19 16.21
CA TYR A 12 26.52 4.59 15.91
C TYR A 12 25.13 5.02 16.35
N MET A 13 24.18 4.08 16.38
CA MET A 13 22.77 4.33 16.70
C MET A 13 22.25 3.33 17.74
N PRO A 14 22.73 3.39 18.99
CA PRO A 14 22.38 2.43 20.03
C PRO A 14 20.90 2.51 20.45
N ILE A 15 20.27 3.69 20.37
CA ILE A 15 18.87 3.85 20.76
C ILE A 15 17.99 3.20 19.68
N THR A 16 18.25 3.51 18.41
CA THR A 16 17.52 2.88 17.29
C THR A 16 17.74 1.37 17.25
N TRP A 17 18.93 0.90 17.61
CA TRP A 17 19.24 -0.53 17.73
C TRP A 17 18.39 -1.23 18.79
N ILE A 18 18.28 -0.66 20.00
CA ILE A 18 17.47 -1.24 21.10
C ILE A 18 15.98 -1.17 20.78
N THR A 19 15.49 -0.03 20.28
CA THR A 19 14.06 0.12 19.96
C THR A 19 13.63 -0.83 18.84
N THR A 20 14.48 -1.01 17.81
CA THR A 20 14.23 -2.00 16.75
C THR A 20 14.28 -3.42 17.28
N MET A 21 15.17 -3.72 18.24
CA MET A 21 15.22 -5.04 18.89
C MET A 21 13.93 -5.33 19.65
N ILE A 22 13.46 -4.38 20.47
CA ILE A 22 12.20 -4.51 21.23
C ILE A 22 11.02 -4.72 20.28
N GLY A 23 10.93 -3.91 19.22
CA GLY A 23 9.89 -4.06 18.20
C GLY A 23 9.94 -5.40 17.48
N SER A 24 11.14 -5.88 17.13
CA SER A 24 11.33 -7.16 16.46
C SER A 24 10.96 -8.34 17.37
N LEU A 25 11.36 -8.31 18.65
CA LEU A 25 10.99 -9.32 19.65
C LEU A 25 9.47 -9.36 19.89
N SER A 26 8.82 -8.20 19.97
CA SER A 26 7.36 -8.13 20.08
C SER A 26 6.68 -8.70 18.84
N LEU A 27 7.14 -8.35 17.63
CA LEU A 27 6.58 -8.82 16.36
C LEU A 27 6.70 -10.35 16.17
N ILE A 28 7.79 -10.96 16.64
CA ILE A 28 7.97 -12.42 16.55
C ILE A 28 7.29 -13.18 17.68
N ALA A 29 6.53 -12.50 18.55
CA ALA A 29 5.84 -13.08 19.70
C ALA A 29 6.80 -13.74 20.72
N PHE A 30 7.93 -13.09 21.02
CA PHE A 30 8.80 -13.57 22.09
C PHE A 30 8.09 -13.45 23.45
N PRO A 31 8.16 -14.46 24.34
CA PRO A 31 7.46 -14.44 25.63
C PRO A 31 7.73 -13.16 26.43
N PHE A 32 6.72 -12.71 27.17
CA PHE A 32 6.68 -11.44 27.93
C PHE A 32 6.54 -10.14 27.11
N PHE A 33 6.59 -10.17 25.78
CA PHE A 33 6.33 -8.99 24.95
C PHE A 33 4.84 -8.88 24.58
N ALA A 34 4.37 -7.69 24.23
CA ALA A 34 2.96 -7.48 23.89
C ALA A 34 2.47 -8.35 22.73
N GLY A 35 3.31 -8.54 21.69
CA GLY A 35 2.94 -9.35 20.54
C GLY A 35 2.87 -10.86 20.82
N PHE A 36 3.42 -11.34 21.94
CA PHE A 36 3.22 -12.72 22.38
C PHE A 36 1.75 -12.96 22.74
N TYR A 37 1.20 -12.13 23.62
CA TYR A 37 -0.19 -12.28 24.06
C TYR A 37 -1.21 -12.11 22.94
N SER A 38 -0.93 -11.28 21.93
CA SER A 38 -1.85 -11.12 20.80
C SER A 38 -1.73 -12.25 19.76
N LYS A 39 -0.52 -12.66 19.42
CA LYS A 39 -0.28 -13.64 18.35
C LYS A 39 -0.45 -15.08 18.81
N ASP A 40 0.05 -15.41 20.01
CA ASP A 40 0.01 -16.79 20.51
C ASP A 40 -1.43 -17.20 20.85
N SER A 41 -2.25 -16.29 21.40
CA SER A 41 -3.69 -16.53 21.60
C SER A 41 -4.43 -16.92 20.32
N ILE A 42 -4.07 -16.31 19.17
CA ILE A 42 -4.66 -16.68 17.88
C ILE A 42 -4.19 -18.07 17.45
N ILE A 43 -2.92 -18.39 17.67
CA ILE A 43 -2.38 -19.72 17.33
C ILE A 43 -3.06 -20.79 18.17
N GLU A 44 -3.17 -20.58 19.48
CA GLU A 44 -3.85 -21.51 20.38
C GLU A 44 -5.34 -21.65 20.01
N ALA A 45 -6.04 -20.56 19.66
CA ALA A 45 -7.43 -20.62 19.19
C ALA A 45 -7.59 -21.45 17.89
N VAL A 46 -6.66 -21.30 16.95
CA VAL A 46 -6.65 -22.09 15.71
C VAL A 46 -6.31 -23.56 15.98
N MET A 47 -5.49 -23.84 17.00
CA MET A 47 -5.15 -25.20 17.43
C MET A 47 -6.31 -25.90 18.14
N ALA A 48 -7.13 -25.17 18.91
CA ALA A 48 -8.36 -25.66 19.56
C ALA A 48 -9.55 -25.83 18.57
N THR A 49 -9.44 -25.33 17.34
CA THR A 49 -10.56 -25.37 16.38
C THR A 49 -10.65 -26.70 15.63
N HIS A 50 -11.83 -27.34 15.67
CA HIS A 50 -12.14 -28.60 14.95
C HIS A 50 -12.92 -28.43 13.63
N LEU A 51 -13.04 -27.21 13.12
CA LEU A 51 -13.74 -26.93 11.87
C LEU A 51 -13.06 -27.57 10.64
N PRO A 52 -13.81 -27.84 9.55
CA PRO A 52 -13.23 -28.27 8.29
C PRO A 52 -12.16 -27.27 7.81
N SER A 53 -11.01 -27.78 7.37
CA SER A 53 -9.83 -27.00 6.95
C SER A 53 -8.99 -26.36 8.06
N SER A 54 -9.28 -26.61 9.35
CA SER A 54 -8.45 -26.09 10.46
C SER A 54 -6.99 -26.53 10.35
N GLY A 55 -6.71 -27.73 9.83
CA GLY A 55 -5.34 -28.22 9.62
C GLY A 55 -4.50 -27.34 8.69
N PHE A 56 -5.09 -26.77 7.62
CA PHE A 56 -4.37 -25.83 6.77
C PHE A 56 -4.12 -24.50 7.49
N ALA A 57 -5.10 -24.00 8.24
CA ALA A 57 -4.94 -22.78 9.03
C ALA A 57 -3.84 -22.95 10.09
N GLN A 58 -3.79 -24.09 10.79
CA GLN A 58 -2.75 -24.43 11.75
C GLN A 58 -1.36 -24.45 11.10
N PHE A 59 -1.23 -25.08 9.92
CA PHE A 59 0.02 -25.05 9.16
C PHE A 59 0.41 -23.62 8.78
N ALA A 60 -0.52 -22.82 8.25
CA ALA A 60 -0.26 -21.47 7.77
C ALA A 60 0.19 -20.53 8.91
N VAL A 61 -0.46 -20.58 10.08
CA VAL A 61 -0.07 -19.74 11.23
C VAL A 61 1.31 -20.15 11.77
N LEU A 62 1.60 -21.45 11.88
CA LEU A 62 2.92 -21.94 12.34
C LEU A 62 4.03 -21.64 11.33
N ALA A 63 3.79 -21.82 10.04
CA ALA A 63 4.73 -21.44 8.99
C ALA A 63 4.99 -19.91 9.02
N GLY A 64 3.93 -19.12 9.26
CA GLY A 64 4.02 -17.68 9.45
C GLY A 64 4.94 -17.28 10.60
N VAL A 65 4.89 -17.99 11.74
CA VAL A 65 5.80 -17.74 12.88
C VAL A 65 7.27 -17.82 12.48
N PHE A 66 7.66 -18.90 11.79
CA PHE A 66 9.04 -19.08 11.32
C PHE A 66 9.43 -18.00 10.31
N VAL A 67 8.59 -17.73 9.31
CA VAL A 67 8.88 -16.76 8.25
C VAL A 67 9.01 -15.35 8.83
N THR A 68 8.12 -14.95 9.75
CA THR A 68 8.19 -13.66 10.46
C THR A 68 9.48 -13.53 11.25
N ALA A 69 9.86 -14.54 12.02
CA ALA A 69 11.11 -14.51 12.76
C ALA A 69 12.32 -14.39 11.83
N PHE A 70 12.33 -15.15 10.74
CA PHE A 70 13.42 -15.15 9.77
C PHE A 70 13.61 -13.79 9.10
N TYR A 71 12.56 -13.17 8.54
CA TYR A 71 12.73 -11.89 7.82
C TYR A 71 12.98 -10.72 8.77
N SER A 72 12.36 -10.70 9.97
CA SER A 72 12.57 -9.63 10.94
C SER A 72 14.02 -9.61 11.44
N PHE A 73 14.54 -10.78 11.83
CA PHE A 73 15.93 -10.87 12.28
C PHE A 73 16.94 -10.79 11.13
N ARG A 74 16.55 -11.14 9.89
CA ARG A 74 17.38 -10.88 8.71
C ARG A 74 17.64 -9.39 8.57
N MET A 75 16.58 -8.58 8.65
CA MET A 75 16.69 -7.12 8.60
C MET A 75 17.55 -6.63 9.77
N TYR A 76 17.24 -7.06 10.99
CA TYR A 76 17.97 -6.64 12.18
C TYR A 76 19.48 -6.94 12.12
N PHE A 77 19.87 -8.14 11.68
CA PHE A 77 21.27 -8.52 11.55
C PHE A 77 21.97 -7.80 10.39
N LEU A 78 21.33 -7.63 9.22
CA LEU A 78 21.94 -6.94 8.09
C LEU A 78 22.10 -5.43 8.33
N VAL A 79 21.16 -4.81 9.03
CA VAL A 79 21.15 -3.38 9.29
C VAL A 79 22.10 -3.02 10.43
N PHE A 80 21.98 -3.71 11.57
CA PHE A 80 22.73 -3.33 12.77
C PHE A 80 24.00 -4.13 12.99
N HIS A 81 24.08 -5.38 12.54
CA HIS A 81 25.24 -6.25 12.77
C HIS A 81 26.03 -6.47 11.46
N GLY A 82 27.06 -7.31 11.51
CA GLY A 82 27.90 -7.61 10.36
C GLY A 82 28.93 -6.54 10.02
N LYS A 83 29.42 -6.57 8.78
CA LYS A 83 30.42 -5.63 8.26
C LYS A 83 29.74 -4.30 7.93
N GLU A 84 30.44 -3.21 8.24
CA GLU A 84 30.02 -1.86 7.89
C GLU A 84 30.11 -1.68 6.37
N ASN A 85 28.97 -1.63 5.68
CA ASN A 85 28.93 -1.42 4.22
C ASN A 85 28.28 -0.07 3.83
N PHE A 86 28.11 0.84 4.79
CA PHE A 86 27.60 2.19 4.55
C PHE A 86 28.69 3.08 3.93
N GLY A 87 28.31 4.01 3.03
CA GLY A 87 29.23 4.95 2.40
C GLY A 87 29.93 4.45 1.12
N HIS A 88 29.62 3.24 0.64
CA HIS A 88 29.99 2.82 -0.71
C HIS A 88 29.05 3.50 -1.72
N ALA A 89 29.46 4.65 -2.25
CA ALA A 89 28.81 5.21 -3.42
C ALA A 89 28.92 4.19 -4.56
N HIS A 90 27.78 3.75 -5.09
CA HIS A 90 27.75 3.25 -6.45
C HIS A 90 28.20 4.41 -7.33
N HIS A 91 29.41 4.33 -7.89
CA HIS A 91 29.82 5.14 -9.03
C HIS A 91 28.97 4.72 -10.24
N GLY A 92 27.68 5.10 -10.22
CA GLY A 92 26.86 5.20 -11.41
C GLY A 92 27.20 6.53 -12.05
N HIS A 93 27.97 6.49 -13.13
CA HIS A 93 28.09 7.61 -14.06
C HIS A 93 26.71 7.87 -14.66
N ASP A 94 25.91 8.73 -14.03
CA ASP A 94 24.84 9.46 -14.71
C ASP A 94 24.70 10.81 -14.02
N ALA A 95 25.30 11.81 -14.65
CA ALA A 95 25.08 13.20 -14.33
C ALA A 95 23.64 13.59 -14.73
N HIS A 96 23.07 14.51 -13.95
CA HIS A 96 21.73 15.09 -14.08
C HIS A 96 20.62 14.29 -13.41
N HIS A 97 20.32 14.61 -12.15
CA HIS A 97 19.02 15.13 -11.71
C HIS A 97 19.11 15.51 -10.21
N ASP A 98 18.65 16.71 -9.88
CA ASP A 98 18.54 17.28 -8.54
C ASP A 98 17.47 16.55 -7.71
N ASP A 99 17.77 15.34 -7.25
CA ASP A 99 16.94 14.64 -6.27
C ASP A 99 17.69 14.47 -4.96
N HIS A 100 17.02 14.90 -3.89
CA HIS A 100 17.46 14.82 -2.50
C HIS A 100 17.66 13.35 -2.07
N HIS A 101 18.80 12.77 -2.45
CA HIS A 101 19.24 11.49 -1.93
C HIS A 101 19.65 11.68 -0.46
N HIS A 102 18.76 11.29 0.47
CA HIS A 102 19.06 11.14 1.91
C HIS A 102 20.04 9.98 2.21
N GLY A 103 21.01 9.74 1.33
CA GLY A 103 22.13 8.85 1.57
C GLY A 103 23.29 9.66 2.15
N LEU A 104 23.96 9.12 3.17
CA LEU A 104 25.21 9.69 3.68
C LEU A 104 26.21 9.86 2.55
N ALA A 105 26.85 11.03 2.45
CA ALA A 105 27.92 11.24 1.48
C ALA A 105 29.10 10.29 1.77
N PRO A 106 29.95 9.97 0.78
CA PRO A 106 31.14 9.13 1.01
C PRO A 106 31.99 9.70 2.16
N GLY A 107 32.13 8.93 3.25
CA GLY A 107 32.91 9.32 4.43
C GLY A 107 32.11 9.90 5.60
N GLU A 108 30.81 10.15 5.44
CA GLU A 108 29.96 10.55 6.56
C GLU A 108 29.59 9.33 7.42
N LYS A 109 29.72 9.48 8.74
CA LYS A 109 29.39 8.44 9.71
C LYS A 109 27.90 8.51 10.02
N PRO A 110 27.21 7.36 10.12
CA PRO A 110 25.86 7.32 10.66
C PRO A 110 25.83 7.95 12.05
N HIS A 111 24.75 8.64 12.37
CA HIS A 111 24.49 9.19 13.69
C HIS A 111 23.07 8.89 14.10
N GLU A 112 22.82 8.90 15.41
CA GLU A 112 21.48 8.71 15.95
C GLU A 112 20.52 9.79 15.44
N SER A 113 19.25 9.42 15.33
CA SER A 113 18.21 10.38 14.94
C SER A 113 18.05 11.49 16.00
N PRO A 114 17.62 12.71 15.62
CA PRO A 114 17.40 13.79 16.59
C PRO A 114 16.32 13.39 17.61
N ALA A 115 16.31 14.06 18.77
CA ALA A 115 15.39 13.76 19.88
C ALA A 115 13.91 13.73 19.48
N VAL A 116 13.52 14.56 18.52
CA VAL A 116 12.17 14.61 17.96
C VAL A 116 11.74 13.27 17.34
N VAL A 117 12.69 12.43 16.91
CA VAL A 117 12.43 11.11 16.30
C VAL A 117 12.63 9.97 17.29
N TRP A 118 13.76 9.91 18.01
CA TRP A 118 14.01 8.76 18.89
C TRP A 118 13.11 8.76 20.14
N VAL A 119 12.68 9.93 20.64
CA VAL A 119 11.81 10.00 21.83
C VAL A 119 10.45 9.34 21.57
N PRO A 120 9.72 9.66 20.47
CA PRO A 120 8.52 8.90 20.10
C PRO A 120 8.78 7.39 19.94
N LEU A 121 9.89 6.98 19.31
CA LEU A 121 10.23 5.57 19.13
C LEU A 121 10.43 4.85 20.47
N ALA A 122 11.14 5.48 21.41
CA ALA A 122 11.33 4.94 22.75
C ALA A 122 10.00 4.86 23.52
N LEU A 123 9.15 5.88 23.41
CA LEU A 123 7.84 5.89 24.05
C LEU A 123 6.93 4.79 23.49
N LEU A 124 6.99 4.48 22.19
CA LEU A 124 6.26 3.37 21.56
C LEU A 124 6.85 1.99 21.89
N ALA A 125 8.13 1.90 22.24
CA ALA A 125 8.75 0.65 22.68
C ALA A 125 8.21 0.19 24.05
N VAL A 126 7.85 1.13 24.94
CA VAL A 126 7.28 0.82 26.27
C VAL A 126 5.97 0.03 26.21
N PRO A 127 4.90 0.46 25.52
CA PRO A 127 3.69 -0.33 25.40
C PRO A 127 3.93 -1.64 24.65
N SER A 128 4.90 -1.68 23.71
CA SER A 128 5.28 -2.92 23.02
C SER A 128 5.83 -4.01 23.96
N LEU A 129 6.31 -3.62 25.15
CA LEU A 129 6.70 -4.52 26.24
C LEU A 129 5.53 -4.83 27.18
N LEU A 130 4.78 -3.80 27.57
CA LEU A 130 3.90 -3.89 28.74
C LEU A 130 2.42 -4.09 28.43
N ILE A 131 1.91 -3.56 27.31
CA ILE A 131 0.45 -3.46 27.11
C ILE A 131 -0.24 -4.82 27.10
N GLY A 132 0.38 -5.82 26.48
CA GLY A 132 -0.16 -7.18 26.42
C GLY A 132 -0.35 -7.81 27.79
N LEU A 133 0.51 -7.49 28.77
CA LEU A 133 0.41 -7.99 30.14
C LEU A 133 -0.87 -7.52 30.83
N TYR A 134 -1.26 -6.27 30.57
CA TYR A 134 -2.43 -5.65 31.19
C TYR A 134 -3.72 -5.94 30.43
N THR A 135 -3.65 -6.09 29.11
CA THR A 135 -4.86 -6.18 28.27
C THR A 135 -5.32 -7.59 27.99
N ILE A 136 -4.44 -8.61 28.06
CA ILE A 136 -4.78 -9.97 27.65
C ILE A 136 -6.01 -10.52 28.39
N GLU A 137 -6.02 -10.42 29.72
CA GLU A 137 -7.10 -10.92 30.56
C GLU A 137 -8.41 -10.13 30.39
N PRO A 138 -8.45 -8.79 30.58
CA PRO A 138 -9.71 -8.05 30.47
C PRO A 138 -10.28 -8.04 29.04
N MET A 139 -9.43 -8.12 28.02
CA MET A 139 -9.85 -8.06 26.62
C MET A 139 -10.35 -9.40 26.07
N LEU A 140 -9.66 -10.52 26.37
CA LEU A 140 -10.05 -11.84 25.85
C LEU A 140 -11.01 -12.59 26.77
N PHE A 141 -10.81 -12.51 28.09
CA PHE A 141 -11.57 -13.31 29.07
C PHE A 141 -12.43 -12.47 30.00
N GLY A 142 -12.29 -11.14 29.96
CA GLY A 142 -13.08 -10.20 30.75
C GLY A 142 -14.34 -9.70 30.04
N GLU A 143 -14.90 -8.62 30.58
CA GLU A 143 -16.15 -8.03 30.08
C GLU A 143 -15.94 -6.95 29.01
N PHE A 144 -14.71 -6.69 28.56
CA PHE A 144 -14.39 -5.54 27.70
C PHE A 144 -15.18 -5.54 26.38
N PHE A 145 -15.39 -6.70 25.77
CA PHE A 145 -16.17 -6.86 24.54
C PHE A 145 -17.58 -7.43 24.77
N LYS A 146 -18.00 -7.58 26.03
CA LYS A 146 -19.30 -8.17 26.37
C LYS A 146 -20.43 -7.31 25.81
N GLY A 147 -21.27 -7.92 24.97
CA GLY A 147 -22.38 -7.23 24.29
C GLY A 147 -22.00 -6.46 23.03
N VAL A 148 -20.73 -6.40 22.65
CA VAL A 148 -20.26 -5.81 21.38
C VAL A 148 -19.97 -6.88 20.34
N ILE A 149 -19.36 -7.98 20.76
CA ILE A 149 -19.02 -9.11 19.89
C ILE A 149 -19.91 -10.29 20.29
N PHE A 150 -20.64 -10.84 19.31
CA PHE A 150 -21.38 -12.08 19.47
C PHE A 150 -20.53 -13.24 18.95
N VAL A 151 -20.29 -14.23 19.81
CA VAL A 151 -19.61 -15.48 19.45
C VAL A 151 -20.60 -16.63 19.72
N ASP A 152 -20.89 -17.42 18.69
CA ASP A 152 -21.68 -18.64 18.86
C ASP A 152 -20.78 -19.75 19.44
N HIS A 153 -20.86 -19.94 20.76
CA HIS A 153 -20.06 -20.94 21.47
C HIS A 153 -20.40 -22.38 21.08
N HIS A 154 -21.61 -22.65 20.53
CA HIS A 154 -21.95 -23.98 20.04
C HIS A 154 -21.29 -24.29 18.70
N ALA A 155 -21.18 -23.30 17.81
CA ALA A 155 -20.50 -23.45 16.53
C ALA A 155 -18.96 -23.29 16.64
N HIS A 156 -18.49 -22.49 17.61
CA HIS A 156 -17.09 -22.09 17.77
C HIS A 156 -16.62 -22.19 19.24
N PRO A 157 -16.36 -23.41 19.74
CA PRO A 157 -16.01 -23.63 21.16
C PRO A 157 -14.57 -23.24 21.53
N ALA A 158 -13.70 -22.92 20.55
CA ALA A 158 -12.27 -22.72 20.78
C ALA A 158 -11.94 -21.67 21.86
N MET A 159 -12.71 -20.58 21.94
CA MET A 159 -12.49 -19.54 22.96
C MET A 159 -12.93 -19.97 24.37
N GLU A 160 -13.89 -20.89 24.47
CA GLU A 160 -14.33 -21.43 25.76
C GLU A 160 -13.28 -22.41 26.32
N GLU A 161 -12.71 -23.26 25.45
CA GLU A 161 -11.61 -24.16 25.81
C GLU A 161 -10.36 -23.38 26.27
N LEU A 162 -9.99 -22.33 25.54
CA LEU A 162 -8.90 -21.41 25.92
C LEU A 162 -9.11 -20.75 27.28
N ALA A 163 -10.35 -20.40 27.63
CA ALA A 163 -10.65 -19.76 28.91
C ALA A 163 -10.39 -20.71 30.08
N HIS A 164 -10.56 -22.02 29.90
CA HIS A 164 -10.25 -23.03 30.91
C HIS A 164 -8.75 -23.28 31.06
N GLU A 165 -7.98 -23.15 29.97
CA GLU A 165 -6.52 -23.32 29.99
C GLU A 165 -5.76 -22.05 30.42
N PHE A 166 -6.42 -20.90 30.46
CA PHE A 166 -5.80 -19.64 30.83
C PHE A 166 -5.64 -19.49 32.36
N HIS A 167 -4.39 -19.59 32.82
CA HIS A 167 -4.02 -19.46 34.25
C HIS A 167 -3.26 -18.15 34.53
N GLY A 168 -3.58 -17.08 33.82
CA GLY A 168 -2.95 -15.77 33.93
C GLY A 168 -1.75 -15.57 32.99
N TRP A 169 -1.37 -14.30 32.80
CA TRP A 169 -0.35 -13.89 31.83
C TRP A 169 1.03 -14.51 32.08
N GLN A 170 1.42 -14.68 33.35
CA GLN A 170 2.70 -15.27 33.74
C GLN A 170 2.77 -16.76 33.37
N ALA A 171 1.70 -17.51 33.68
CA ALA A 171 1.62 -18.92 33.37
C ALA A 171 1.65 -19.14 31.85
N MET A 172 0.91 -18.33 31.09
CA MET A 172 0.91 -18.37 29.62
C MET A 172 2.32 -18.14 29.05
N ALA A 173 3.02 -17.09 29.50
CA ALA A 173 4.36 -16.78 29.01
C ALA A 173 5.42 -17.85 29.35
N ILE A 174 5.29 -18.52 30.51
CA ILE A 174 6.20 -19.61 30.89
C ILE A 174 5.88 -20.88 30.10
N HIS A 175 4.61 -21.21 29.93
CA HIS A 175 4.17 -22.37 29.14
C HIS A 175 4.64 -22.26 27.68
N ALA A 176 4.63 -21.04 27.12
CA ALA A 176 5.09 -20.78 25.76
C ALA A 176 6.51 -21.26 25.45
N LEU A 177 7.41 -21.33 26.44
CA LEU A 177 8.76 -21.85 26.24
C LEU A 177 8.79 -23.33 25.81
N GLN A 178 7.69 -24.05 26.06
CA GLN A 178 7.51 -25.46 25.71
C GLN A 178 6.69 -25.64 24.41
N THR A 179 6.10 -24.58 23.86
CA THR A 179 5.21 -24.68 22.70
C THR A 179 5.98 -24.65 21.38
N LYS A 180 5.38 -25.23 20.33
CA LYS A 180 5.98 -25.27 18.98
C LYS A 180 6.25 -23.86 18.40
N PRO A 181 5.35 -22.86 18.55
CA PRO A 181 5.60 -21.50 18.07
C PRO A 181 6.92 -20.90 18.57
N PHE A 182 7.24 -21.06 19.85
CA PHE A 182 8.49 -20.53 20.42
C PHE A 182 9.73 -21.13 19.73
N TRP A 183 9.79 -22.46 19.60
CA TRP A 183 10.91 -23.14 18.96
C TRP A 183 11.01 -22.83 17.46
N LEU A 184 9.88 -22.67 16.77
CA LEU A 184 9.85 -22.23 15.38
C LEU A 184 10.35 -20.78 15.21
N ALA A 185 9.94 -19.87 16.09
CA ALA A 185 10.44 -18.50 16.09
C ALA A 185 11.96 -18.49 16.32
N LEU A 186 12.44 -19.21 17.34
CA LEU A 186 13.86 -19.34 17.64
C LEU A 186 14.65 -19.95 16.47
N ALA A 187 14.10 -20.99 15.82
CA ALA A 187 14.69 -21.57 14.61
C ALA A 187 14.77 -20.55 13.47
N GLY A 188 13.76 -19.70 13.30
CA GLY A 188 13.78 -18.60 12.32
C GLY A 188 14.90 -17.59 12.61
N VAL A 189 15.05 -17.17 13.87
CA VAL A 189 16.14 -16.28 14.31
C VAL A 189 17.51 -16.93 14.10
N ALA A 190 17.68 -18.18 14.55
CA ALA A 190 18.95 -18.91 14.44
C ALA A 190 19.35 -19.15 12.98
N THR A 191 18.38 -19.55 12.13
CA THR A 191 18.63 -19.74 10.68
C THR A 191 19.02 -18.42 10.03
N SER A 192 18.34 -17.32 10.38
CA SER A 192 18.66 -16.00 9.86
C SER A 192 20.07 -15.55 10.26
N TYR A 193 20.43 -15.71 11.53
CA TYR A 193 21.79 -15.44 12.02
C TYR A 193 22.84 -16.26 11.24
N TYR A 194 22.62 -17.58 11.11
CA TYR A 194 23.55 -18.45 10.41
C TYR A 194 23.69 -18.05 8.92
N PHE A 195 22.58 -17.76 8.25
CA PHE A 195 22.58 -17.43 6.82
C PHE A 195 23.22 -16.08 6.51
N TYR A 196 23.01 -15.07 7.35
CA TYR A 196 23.46 -13.71 7.04
C TYR A 196 24.73 -13.29 7.77
N MET A 197 25.03 -13.84 8.96
CA MET A 197 26.24 -13.48 9.72
C MET A 197 27.36 -14.52 9.58
N VAL A 198 27.03 -15.81 9.52
CA VAL A 198 28.05 -16.89 9.50
C VAL A 198 28.38 -17.34 8.08
N LYS A 199 27.38 -17.64 7.24
CA LYS A 199 27.60 -18.19 5.88
C LYS A 199 26.67 -17.55 4.82
N PRO A 200 26.96 -16.29 4.39
CA PRO A 200 26.21 -15.57 3.35
C PRO A 200 26.14 -16.27 1.98
N ALA A 201 27.03 -17.24 1.73
CA ALA A 201 27.01 -18.03 0.51
C ALA A 201 25.73 -18.89 0.34
N ILE A 202 25.06 -19.26 1.44
CA ILE A 202 23.85 -20.11 1.38
C ILE A 202 22.68 -19.35 0.71
N PRO A 203 22.25 -18.16 1.19
CA PRO A 203 21.22 -17.38 0.50
C PRO A 203 21.55 -17.09 -0.97
N ALA A 204 22.82 -16.81 -1.30
CA ALA A 204 23.25 -16.57 -2.67
C ALA A 204 23.06 -17.81 -3.56
N ALA A 205 23.42 -19.00 -3.06
CA ALA A 205 23.22 -20.26 -3.77
C ALA A 205 21.73 -20.61 -3.93
N ILE A 206 20.90 -20.37 -2.90
CA ILE A 206 19.46 -20.57 -2.98
C ILE A 206 18.86 -19.67 -4.07
N LYS A 207 19.24 -18.38 -4.09
CA LYS A 207 18.80 -17.43 -5.12
C LYS A 207 19.16 -17.90 -6.54
N GLN A 208 20.38 -18.39 -6.74
CA GLN A 208 20.83 -18.88 -8.06
C GLN A 208 20.05 -20.11 -8.53
N LYS A 209 19.71 -21.03 -7.62
CA LYS A 209 18.99 -22.27 -7.95
C LYS A 209 17.47 -22.08 -8.07
N ALA A 210 16.90 -21.19 -7.27
CA ALA A 210 15.45 -20.97 -7.19
C ALA A 210 14.97 -19.81 -8.07
N GLY A 211 15.67 -19.49 -9.16
CA GLY A 211 15.49 -18.24 -9.92
C GLY A 211 14.04 -17.89 -10.26
N VAL A 212 13.22 -18.85 -10.73
CA VAL A 212 11.81 -18.59 -11.07
C VAL A 212 10.99 -18.23 -9.83
N LEU A 213 11.05 -19.04 -8.76
CA LEU A 213 10.32 -18.79 -7.53
C LEU A 213 10.81 -17.50 -6.85
N TYR A 214 12.13 -17.29 -6.82
CA TYR A 214 12.73 -16.06 -6.31
C TYR A 214 12.18 -14.84 -7.07
N ASN A 215 12.16 -14.87 -8.40
CA ASN A 215 11.67 -13.75 -9.20
C ASN A 215 10.19 -13.43 -8.94
N ILE A 216 9.34 -14.44 -8.74
CA ILE A 216 7.93 -14.22 -8.37
C ILE A 216 7.83 -13.50 -7.02
N LEU A 217 8.57 -13.97 -6.02
CA LEU A 217 8.55 -13.40 -4.67
C LEU A 217 9.16 -12.00 -4.63
N ASP A 218 10.28 -11.79 -5.33
CA ASP A 218 11.01 -10.51 -5.42
C ASP A 218 10.17 -9.44 -6.15
N ASN A 219 9.38 -9.84 -7.16
CA ASN A 219 8.40 -8.99 -7.84
C ASN A 219 7.02 -8.95 -7.16
N LYS A 220 6.93 -9.32 -5.86
CA LYS A 220 5.69 -9.27 -5.06
C LYS A 220 4.49 -9.96 -5.74
N TYR A 221 4.73 -11.15 -6.31
CA TYR A 221 3.74 -11.91 -7.07
C TYR A 221 3.21 -11.20 -8.32
N TYR A 222 3.91 -10.17 -8.81
CA TYR A 222 3.51 -9.30 -9.91
C TYR A 222 2.17 -8.57 -9.70
N MET A 223 1.68 -8.50 -8.45
CA MET A 223 0.41 -7.83 -8.13
C MET A 223 0.47 -6.33 -8.39
N ASP A 224 1.60 -5.69 -8.11
CA ASP A 224 1.82 -4.27 -8.42
C ASP A 224 1.72 -4.02 -9.93
N ARG A 225 2.40 -4.86 -10.74
CA ARG A 225 2.37 -4.79 -12.21
C ARG A 225 0.98 -5.05 -12.75
N PHE A 226 0.27 -6.02 -12.20
CA PHE A 226 -1.13 -6.28 -12.55
C PHE A 226 -2.00 -5.06 -12.28
N ASN A 227 -1.87 -4.44 -11.10
CA ASN A 227 -2.66 -3.27 -10.74
C ASN A 227 -2.35 -2.07 -11.64
N GLU A 228 -1.07 -1.85 -11.97
CA GLU A 228 -0.63 -0.75 -12.82
C GLU A 228 -1.12 -0.91 -14.27
N ILE A 229 -1.10 -2.14 -14.80
CA ILE A 229 -1.54 -2.41 -16.18
C ILE A 229 -3.07 -2.42 -16.26
N VAL A 230 -3.74 -3.15 -15.37
CA VAL A 230 -5.18 -3.42 -15.48
C VAL A 230 -5.99 -2.25 -14.93
N PHE A 231 -5.75 -1.85 -13.68
CA PHE A 231 -6.55 -0.78 -13.06
C PHE A 231 -6.06 0.59 -13.49
N ALA A 232 -4.79 0.93 -13.27
CA ALA A 232 -4.30 2.26 -13.60
C ALA A 232 -4.20 2.50 -15.12
N GLY A 233 -3.75 1.50 -15.88
CA GLY A 233 -3.72 1.53 -17.34
C GLY A 233 -5.12 1.56 -17.94
N GLY A 234 -6.02 0.70 -17.45
CA GLY A 234 -7.44 0.69 -17.87
C GLY A 234 -8.14 2.02 -17.59
N ALA A 235 -7.96 2.59 -16.39
CA ALA A 235 -8.53 3.89 -16.05
C ALA A 235 -7.99 5.02 -16.93
N ARG A 236 -6.67 5.04 -17.21
CA ARG A 236 -6.06 6.02 -18.12
C ARG A 236 -6.57 5.89 -19.56
N LEU A 237 -6.75 4.66 -20.04
CA LEU A 237 -7.27 4.40 -21.39
C LEU A 237 -8.73 4.85 -21.49
N LEU A 238 -9.57 4.50 -20.53
CA LEU A 238 -10.97 4.94 -20.48
C LEU A 238 -11.07 6.47 -20.38
N GLY A 239 -10.31 7.09 -19.47
CA GLY A 239 -10.25 8.54 -19.32
C GLY A 239 -9.78 9.24 -20.59
N GLY A 240 -8.71 8.73 -21.22
CA GLY A 240 -8.20 9.25 -22.50
C GLY A 240 -9.20 9.07 -23.64
N GLY A 241 -9.95 7.97 -23.66
CA GLY A 241 -11.03 7.73 -24.62
C GLY A 241 -12.17 8.72 -24.45
N LEU A 242 -12.67 8.91 -23.22
CA LEU A 242 -13.74 9.87 -22.92
C LEU A 242 -13.32 11.31 -23.22
N TRP A 243 -12.07 11.68 -22.92
CA TRP A 243 -11.55 13.03 -23.22
C TRP A 243 -11.40 13.26 -24.73
N ASN A 244 -10.74 12.36 -25.46
CA ASN A 244 -10.49 12.58 -26.88
C ASN A 244 -11.76 12.45 -27.72
N VAL A 245 -12.63 11.49 -27.41
CA VAL A 245 -13.86 11.26 -28.18
C VAL A 245 -15.00 12.16 -27.72
N GLY A 246 -15.25 12.21 -26.41
CA GLY A 246 -16.35 12.98 -25.85
C GLY A 246 -16.09 14.48 -25.90
N ASP A 247 -15.01 14.93 -25.26
CA ASP A 247 -14.75 16.36 -25.09
C ASP A 247 -14.23 17.00 -26.39
N LYS A 248 -13.03 16.60 -26.84
CA LYS A 248 -12.42 17.19 -28.04
C LYS A 248 -13.20 16.90 -29.32
N GLY A 249 -13.69 15.67 -29.46
CA GLY A 249 -14.40 15.25 -30.68
C GLY A 249 -15.81 15.82 -30.75
N LEU A 250 -16.63 15.49 -29.76
CA LEU A 250 -18.07 15.74 -29.80
C LEU A 250 -18.42 17.16 -29.35
N ILE A 251 -17.89 17.61 -28.21
CA ILE A 251 -18.18 18.94 -27.65
C ILE A 251 -17.44 20.01 -28.45
N ASP A 252 -16.11 20.00 -28.44
CA ASP A 252 -15.33 21.06 -29.08
C ASP A 252 -15.45 21.01 -30.60
N GLY A 253 -15.32 19.82 -31.19
CA GLY A 253 -15.35 19.64 -32.64
C GLY A 253 -16.74 19.87 -33.24
N LEU A 254 -17.73 19.13 -32.76
CA LEU A 254 -19.05 19.05 -33.39
C LEU A 254 -19.99 20.17 -32.92
N VAL A 255 -20.08 20.40 -31.61
CA VAL A 255 -21.00 21.39 -31.05
C VAL A 255 -20.43 22.81 -31.19
N VAL A 256 -19.22 23.06 -30.69
CA VAL A 256 -18.66 24.43 -30.64
C VAL A 256 -18.13 24.85 -32.02
N ASN A 257 -17.15 24.14 -32.55
CA ASN A 257 -16.53 24.52 -33.83
C ASN A 257 -17.46 24.27 -35.03
N GLY A 258 -18.30 23.24 -34.97
CA GLY A 258 -19.30 22.95 -36.01
C GLY A 258 -20.35 24.05 -36.12
N SER A 259 -20.89 24.52 -34.99
CA SER A 259 -21.85 25.64 -34.99
C SER A 259 -21.20 26.95 -35.46
N ALA A 260 -19.97 27.25 -35.02
CA ALA A 260 -19.23 28.42 -35.49
C ALA A 260 -18.97 28.37 -37.01
N LYS A 261 -18.61 27.20 -37.56
CA LYS A 261 -18.44 27.02 -39.01
C LYS A 261 -19.75 27.20 -39.77
N LEU A 262 -20.87 26.70 -39.25
CA LEU A 262 -22.20 26.89 -39.85
C LEU A 262 -22.58 28.37 -39.92
N VAL A 263 -22.42 29.11 -38.82
CA VAL A 263 -22.67 30.56 -38.78
C VAL A 263 -21.75 31.29 -39.76
N GLY A 264 -20.47 30.91 -39.82
CA GLY A 264 -19.51 31.46 -40.76
C GLY A 264 -19.88 31.18 -42.23
N LEU A 265 -20.36 29.97 -42.54
CA LEU A 265 -20.83 29.60 -43.87
C LEU A 265 -22.07 30.42 -44.25
N PHE A 266 -23.05 30.50 -43.35
CA PHE A 266 -24.26 31.30 -43.54
C PHE A 266 -23.92 32.77 -43.79
N SER A 267 -22.99 33.33 -42.99
CA SER A 267 -22.51 34.71 -43.15
C SER A 267 -21.85 34.95 -44.51
N LYS A 268 -21.06 33.98 -45.02
CA LYS A 268 -20.46 34.06 -46.36
C LYS A 268 -21.50 34.05 -47.47
N VAL A 269 -22.56 33.24 -47.33
CA VAL A 269 -23.67 33.20 -48.29
C VAL A 269 -24.47 34.50 -48.25
N VAL A 270 -24.85 34.98 -47.07
CA VAL A 270 -25.57 36.25 -46.91
C VAL A 270 -24.77 37.43 -47.44
N ARG A 271 -23.43 37.41 -47.28
CA ARG A 271 -22.55 38.46 -47.85
C ARG A 271 -22.68 38.57 -49.38
N LEU A 272 -22.98 37.49 -50.09
CA LEU A 272 -23.15 37.54 -51.55
C LEU A 272 -24.41 38.33 -51.99
N PHE A 273 -25.40 38.50 -51.11
CA PHE A 273 -26.57 39.35 -51.39
C PHE A 273 -26.22 40.85 -51.37
N GLN A 274 -25.07 41.23 -50.81
CA GLN A 274 -24.57 42.60 -50.83
C GLN A 274 -23.72 42.81 -52.08
N THR A 275 -24.36 43.15 -53.21
CA THR A 275 -23.68 43.28 -54.51
C THR A 275 -22.99 44.63 -54.73
N GLY A 276 -23.25 45.64 -53.88
CA GLY A 276 -22.69 46.99 -54.00
C GLY A 276 -23.35 47.86 -55.07
N PHE A 277 -24.28 47.32 -55.86
CA PHE A 277 -25.00 48.05 -56.90
C PHE A 277 -26.32 48.64 -56.38
N ILE A 278 -26.48 49.96 -56.51
CA ILE A 278 -27.64 50.71 -55.97
C ILE A 278 -29.00 50.16 -56.45
N TYR A 279 -29.09 49.71 -57.70
CA TYR A 279 -30.33 49.20 -58.28
C TYR A 279 -30.79 47.86 -57.67
N HIS A 280 -29.87 46.99 -57.22
CA HIS A 280 -30.24 45.76 -56.51
C HIS A 280 -30.93 46.09 -55.18
N TYR A 281 -30.42 47.09 -54.45
CA TYR A 281 -31.03 47.53 -53.19
C TYR A 281 -32.40 48.16 -53.40
N ALA A 282 -32.56 49.01 -54.42
CA ALA A 282 -33.86 49.61 -54.77
C ALA A 282 -34.92 48.54 -55.08
N PHE A 283 -34.56 47.51 -55.84
CA PHE A 283 -35.45 46.39 -56.16
C PHE A 283 -35.90 45.62 -54.90
N VAL A 284 -34.98 45.30 -54.00
CA VAL A 284 -35.30 44.61 -52.73
C VAL A 284 -36.19 45.47 -51.83
N MET A 285 -35.98 46.78 -51.76
CA MET A 285 -36.84 47.69 -50.98
C MET A 285 -38.29 47.68 -51.48
N ILE A 286 -38.50 47.75 -52.79
CA ILE A 286 -39.85 47.71 -53.39
C ILE A 286 -40.54 46.38 -53.07
N LEU A 287 -39.84 45.25 -53.23
CA LEU A 287 -40.35 43.93 -52.86
C LEU A 287 -40.68 43.84 -51.36
N GLY A 288 -39.84 44.41 -50.50
CA GLY A 288 -40.05 44.47 -49.05
C GLY A 288 -41.32 45.24 -48.69
N VAL A 289 -41.53 46.42 -49.27
CA VAL A 289 -42.76 47.22 -49.06
C VAL A 289 -43.99 46.49 -49.56
N LEU A 290 -43.93 45.91 -50.76
CA LEU A 290 -45.03 45.11 -51.32
C LEU A 290 -45.36 43.90 -50.42
N GLY A 291 -44.35 43.18 -49.96
CA GLY A 291 -44.50 42.04 -49.05
C GLY A 291 -45.11 42.45 -47.71
N PHE A 292 -44.67 43.56 -47.13
CA PHE A 292 -45.26 44.12 -45.90
C PHE A 292 -46.73 44.48 -46.10
N LEU A 293 -47.07 45.14 -47.22
CA LEU A 293 -48.44 45.49 -47.55
C LEU A 293 -49.31 44.23 -47.71
N LEU A 294 -48.83 43.20 -48.39
CA LEU A 294 -49.57 41.93 -48.56
C LEU A 294 -49.74 41.17 -47.23
N TYR A 295 -48.76 41.24 -46.33
CA TYR A 295 -48.82 40.59 -45.02
C TYR A 295 -49.76 41.32 -44.05
N PHE A 296 -49.68 42.65 -43.98
CA PHE A 296 -50.50 43.45 -43.06
C PHE A 296 -51.90 43.76 -43.58
N MET A 297 -52.07 43.82 -44.90
CA MET A 297 -53.34 43.97 -45.57
C MET A 297 -53.61 42.69 -46.37
N PRO A 298 -53.98 41.58 -45.68
CA PRO A 298 -54.37 40.37 -46.38
C PRO A 298 -55.49 40.75 -47.35
N LEU A 299 -55.26 40.48 -48.62
CA LEU A 299 -56.17 40.82 -49.70
C LEU A 299 -57.60 40.39 -49.31
N PRO A 300 -58.63 41.20 -49.56
CA PRO A 300 -60.03 40.90 -49.18
C PRO A 300 -60.67 39.73 -49.97
N PHE A 301 -59.86 38.79 -50.47
CA PHE A 301 -60.27 37.65 -51.29
C PHE A 301 -60.15 36.29 -50.59
N SER A 302 -60.26 36.23 -49.26
CA SER A 302 -60.72 35.01 -48.59
C SER A 302 -61.98 35.33 -47.79
N LYS A 303 -63.11 34.79 -48.27
CA LYS A 303 -64.21 34.39 -47.39
C LYS A 303 -63.76 33.27 -46.47
#